data_AF-A0A0Q3HFB4-F1
#
_entry.id   AF-A0A0Q3HFB4-F1
#
_cell.length_a   1.000
_cell.length_b   1.000
_cell.length_c   1.000
_cell.angle_alpha   90.00
_cell.angle_beta   90.00
_cell.angle_gamma   90.00
#
_symmetry.space_group_name_H-M   'P 1'
#
loop_
_entity.id
_entity.type
_entity.pdbx_description
1 polymer ?
#
loop_
_entity_poly.entity_id
_entity_poly.type
_entity_poly.pdbx_seq_one_letter_code
_entity_poly.pdbx_strand_id
1 'polypeptide(L)'
;MCCEPETINHLFFSCDITALFWNELADMLNVESLHCYEHVASWWIGNNKYAVVNMVSSAFLWTIWKFKNDLHFGLVLWSGLQVIWHRLWRLLKRWKILCPKKLLGNAVGYASTK
;
A
#
# COMPACT_ATOMS: atom_id res chain seq x y z
N MET A 1 -11.54 -0.10 -12.55
CA MET A 1 -12.18 -0.44 -11.26
C MET A 1 -13.43 -1.23 -11.56
N CYS A 2 -13.82 -2.09 -10.63
CA CYS A 2 -14.94 -3.02 -10.78
C CYS A 2 -16.22 -2.26 -11.18
N CYS A 3 -17.13 -2.88 -11.96
CA CYS A 3 -18.43 -2.30 -12.34
C CYS A 3 -19.46 -2.34 -11.20
N GLU A 4 -19.08 -2.91 -10.05
CA GLU A 4 -19.89 -3.05 -8.86
C GLU A 4 -20.17 -1.69 -8.19
N PRO A 5 -21.25 -1.58 -7.39
CA PRO A 5 -21.53 -0.39 -6.59
C PRO A 5 -20.35 -0.02 -5.69
N GLU A 6 -19.82 1.19 -5.87
CA GLU A 6 -18.68 1.64 -5.09
C GLU A 6 -19.10 2.07 -3.68
N THR A 7 -18.65 1.32 -2.69
CA THR A 7 -18.62 1.72 -1.27
C THR A 7 -17.18 1.96 -0.84
N ILE A 8 -16.96 2.60 0.32
CA ILE A 8 -15.61 2.77 0.89
C ILE A 8 -14.93 1.40 1.05
N ASN A 9 -15.65 0.40 1.57
CA ASN A 9 -15.11 -0.95 1.74
C ASN A 9 -14.77 -1.60 0.39
N HIS A 10 -15.66 -1.47 -0.60
CA HIS A 10 -15.40 -2.00 -1.94
C HIS A 10 -14.20 -1.34 -2.61
N LEU A 11 -14.13 -0.01 -2.54
CA LEU A 11 -13.03 0.78 -3.07
C LEU A 11 -11.69 0.33 -2.52
N PHE A 12 -11.58 0.21 -1.19
CA PHE A 12 -10.29 0.02 -0.54
C PHE A 12 -9.92 -1.43 -0.28
N PHE A 13 -10.89 -2.35 -0.16
CA PHE A 13 -10.63 -3.69 0.37
C PHE A 13 -11.25 -4.83 -0.44
N SER A 14 -12.51 -4.71 -0.86
CA SER A 14 -13.25 -5.85 -1.42
C SER A 14 -13.47 -5.86 -2.93
N CYS A 15 -13.03 -4.84 -3.70
CA CYS A 15 -12.91 -4.98 -5.16
C CYS A 15 -11.76 -5.96 -5.48
N ASP A 16 -11.94 -6.79 -6.50
CA ASP A 16 -10.97 -7.84 -6.86
C ASP A 16 -9.55 -7.29 -7.06
N ILE A 17 -9.46 -6.10 -7.65
CA ILE A 17 -8.19 -5.40 -7.87
C ILE A 17 -7.54 -5.05 -6.52
N THR A 18 -8.28 -4.48 -5.57
CA THR A 18 -7.69 -4.08 -4.28
C THR A 18 -7.40 -5.27 -3.39
N ALA A 19 -8.26 -6.30 -3.39
CA ALA A 19 -8.03 -7.55 -2.68
C ALA A 19 -6.74 -8.24 -3.16
N LEU A 20 -6.52 -8.30 -4.47
CA LEU A 20 -5.28 -8.85 -5.05
C LEU A 20 -4.04 -8.11 -4.57
N PHE A 21 -4.06 -6.78 -4.58
CA PHE A 21 -2.94 -5.99 -4.07
C PHE A 21 -2.72 -6.20 -2.57
N TRP A 22 -3.78 -6.31 -1.77
CA TRP A 22 -3.62 -6.60 -0.35
C TRP A 22 -2.98 -7.96 -0.08
N ASN A 23 -3.30 -8.99 -0.88
CA ASN A 23 -2.61 -10.28 -0.82
C ASN A 23 -1.12 -10.13 -1.13
N GLU A 24 -0.78 -9.52 -2.28
CA GLU A 24 0.62 -9.32 -2.67
C GLU A 24 1.41 -8.47 -1.66
N LEU A 25 0.79 -7.45 -1.08
CA LEU A 25 1.40 -6.62 -0.05
C LEU A 25 1.58 -7.37 1.27
N ALA A 26 0.62 -8.19 1.69
CA ALA A 26 0.73 -9.01 2.89
C ALA A 26 1.88 -10.01 2.78
N ASP A 27 2.00 -10.67 1.62
CA ASP A 27 3.10 -11.60 1.31
C ASP A 27 4.45 -10.89 1.33
N MET A 28 4.58 -9.74 0.65
CA MET A 28 5.84 -8.98 0.62
C MET A 28 6.26 -8.43 1.99
N LEU A 29 5.29 -8.13 2.86
CA LEU A 29 5.53 -7.60 4.20
C LEU A 29 5.64 -8.70 5.26
N ASN A 30 5.38 -9.96 4.89
CA ASN A 30 5.33 -11.11 5.79
C ASN A 30 4.40 -10.87 6.99
N VAL A 31 3.17 -10.43 6.71
CA VAL A 31 2.11 -10.20 7.70
C VAL A 31 0.90 -11.08 7.41
N GLU A 32 0.16 -11.46 8.46
CA GLU A 32 -0.94 -12.41 8.35
C GLU A 32 -2.12 -11.91 7.52
N SER A 33 -2.46 -10.62 7.61
CA SER A 33 -3.59 -10.07 6.86
C SER A 33 -3.62 -8.55 6.77
N LEU A 34 -4.11 -8.05 5.63
CA LEU A 34 -4.39 -6.64 5.35
C LEU A 34 -5.74 -6.42 4.60
N HIS A 35 -6.63 -7.41 4.57
CA HIS A 35 -7.81 -7.40 3.68
C HIS A 35 -9.00 -6.60 4.19
N CYS A 36 -8.93 -5.99 5.37
CA CYS A 36 -9.98 -5.13 5.87
C CYS A 36 -9.42 -3.98 6.71
N TYR A 37 -10.29 -3.03 7.02
CA TYR A 37 -9.93 -1.87 7.80
C TYR A 37 -9.37 -2.24 9.18
N GLU A 38 -10.01 -3.18 9.88
CA GLU A 38 -9.62 -3.62 11.23
C GLU A 38 -8.23 -4.26 11.22
N HIS A 39 -7.93 -5.09 10.21
CA HIS A 39 -6.61 -5.70 10.07
C HIS A 39 -5.54 -4.63 9.85
N VAL A 40 -5.75 -3.70 8.91
CA VAL A 40 -4.81 -2.60 8.67
C VAL A 40 -4.62 -1.73 9.93
N ALA A 41 -5.71 -1.37 10.60
CA ALA A 41 -5.68 -0.56 11.81
C ALA A 41 -4.93 -1.24 12.96
N SER A 42 -5.03 -2.57 13.10
CA SER A 42 -4.31 -3.33 14.14
C SER A 42 -2.78 -3.16 14.05
N TRP A 43 -2.22 -3.10 12.83
CA TRP A 43 -0.79 -2.86 12.62
C TRP A 43 -0.38 -1.43 12.97
N TRP A 44 -1.27 -0.46 12.78
CA TRP A 44 -1.00 0.96 13.07
C TRP A 44 -0.82 1.20 14.57
N ILE A 45 -1.53 0.46 15.42
CA ILE A 45 -1.42 0.54 16.88
C ILE A 45 0.01 0.18 17.36
N GLY A 46 0.69 -0.74 16.68
CA GLY A 46 2.08 -1.12 16.98
C GLY A 46 3.15 -0.08 16.56
N ASN A 47 2.74 1.04 15.95
CA ASN A 47 3.52 2.19 15.52
C ASN A 47 4.92 1.84 14.98
N ASN A 48 5.97 1.95 15.82
CA ASN A 48 7.37 1.83 15.38
C ASN A 48 7.79 0.39 15.07
N LYS A 49 7.12 -0.62 15.63
CA LYS A 49 7.38 -2.04 15.34
C LYS A 49 7.05 -2.39 13.90
N TYR A 50 6.00 -1.76 13.36
CA TYR A 50 5.44 -2.06 12.04
C TYR A 50 5.51 -0.85 11.11
N ALA A 51 6.50 0.02 11.28
CA ALA A 51 6.59 1.27 10.52
C ALA A 51 6.62 1.06 8.99
N VAL A 52 7.24 -0.02 8.50
CA VAL A 52 7.22 -0.38 7.07
C VAL A 52 5.82 -0.77 6.62
N VAL A 53 5.13 -1.63 7.37
CA VAL A 53 3.75 -2.05 7.10
C VAL A 53 2.83 -0.84 7.07
N ASN A 54 2.93 0.04 8.09
CA ASN A 54 2.12 1.24 8.21
C ASN A 54 2.36 2.21 7.05
N MET A 55 3.61 2.38 6.63
CA MET A 55 3.96 3.22 5.48
C MET A 55 3.40 2.66 4.19
N VAL A 56 3.55 1.36 3.97
CA VAL A 56 3.09 0.68 2.75
C VAL A 56 1.57 0.64 2.67
N SER A 57 0.87 0.28 3.74
CA SER A 57 -0.58 0.26 3.80
C SER A 57 -1.17 1.65 3.58
N SER A 58 -0.59 2.69 4.20
CA SER A 58 -1.04 4.08 4.03
C SER A 58 -0.80 4.58 2.61
N ALA A 59 0.37 4.25 2.04
CA ALA A 59 0.69 4.62 0.66
C ALA A 59 -0.23 3.92 -0.35
N PHE A 60 -0.61 2.67 -0.08
CA PHE A 60 -1.54 1.94 -0.93
C PHE A 60 -2.94 2.54 -0.89
N LEU A 61 -3.50 2.77 0.30
CA LEU A 61 -4.80 3.45 0.46
C LEU A 61 -4.82 4.80 -0.26
N TRP A 62 -3.78 5.62 -0.10
CA TRP A 62 -3.68 6.91 -0.79
C TRP A 62 -3.57 6.76 -2.31
N THR A 63 -2.89 5.72 -2.79
CA THR A 63 -2.75 5.42 -4.21
C THR A 63 -4.09 5.06 -4.83
N ILE A 64 -4.86 4.19 -4.17
CA ILE A 64 -6.21 3.80 -4.63
C ILE A 64 -7.16 5.00 -4.64
N TRP A 65 -7.19 5.78 -3.57
CA TRP A 65 -8.01 7.00 -3.49
C TRP A 65 -7.73 7.95 -4.65
N LYS A 66 -6.45 8.31 -4.86
CA LYS A 66 -6.07 9.20 -5.96
C LYS A 66 -6.34 8.59 -7.33
N PHE A 67 -6.07 7.30 -7.49
CA PHE A 67 -6.30 6.63 -8.76
C PHE A 67 -7.78 6.64 -9.14
N LYS A 68 -8.69 6.43 -8.17
CA LYS A 68 -10.12 6.54 -8.42
C LYS A 68 -10.53 7.96 -8.79
N ASN A 69 -10.02 8.96 -8.08
CA ASN A 69 -10.31 10.36 -8.43
C ASN A 69 -9.83 10.69 -9.85
N ASP A 70 -8.62 10.27 -10.22
CA ASP A 70 -8.10 10.47 -11.58
C ASP A 70 -9.00 9.81 -12.64
N LEU A 71 -9.51 8.60 -12.38
CA LEU A 71 -10.46 7.92 -13.28
C LEU A 71 -11.80 8.67 -13.38
N HIS A 72 -12.33 9.16 -12.25
CA HIS A 72 -13.59 9.89 -12.21
C HIS A 72 -13.54 11.19 -13.02
N PHE A 73 -12.42 11.92 -12.94
CA PHE A 73 -12.19 13.15 -13.71
C PHE A 73 -11.63 12.92 -15.11
N GLY A 74 -11.45 11.66 -15.55
CA GLY A 74 -10.92 11.33 -16.87
C GLY A 74 -9.45 11.72 -17.08
N LEU A 75 -8.68 11.89 -16.00
CA LEU A 75 -7.25 12.27 -16.05
C LEU A 75 -6.33 11.10 -16.38
N VAL A 76 -6.83 9.87 -16.30
CA VAL A 76 -6.05 8.65 -16.58
C VAL A 76 -6.91 7.60 -17.28
N LEU A 77 -6.28 6.85 -18.17
CA LEU A 77 -6.86 5.65 -18.77
C LEU A 77 -6.39 4.41 -18.00
N TRP A 78 -7.32 3.47 -17.76
CA TRP A 78 -6.97 2.18 -17.19
C TRP A 78 -6.19 1.34 -18.21
N SER A 79 -4.91 1.07 -17.94
CA SER A 79 -4.06 0.22 -18.78
C SER A 79 -3.58 -1.06 -18.10
N GLY A 80 -4.01 -1.31 -16.85
CA GLY A 80 -3.73 -2.53 -16.09
C GLY A 80 -3.20 -2.29 -14.68
N LEU A 81 -2.96 -3.39 -13.95
CA LEU A 81 -2.50 -3.39 -12.55
C LEU A 81 -1.16 -2.65 -12.37
N GLN A 82 -0.30 -2.67 -13.39
CA GLN A 82 1.01 -2.02 -13.40
C GLN A 82 0.94 -0.53 -13.08
N VAL A 83 -0.15 0.15 -13.46
CA VAL A 83 -0.35 1.58 -13.17
C VAL A 83 -0.43 1.84 -11.68
N ILE A 84 -1.13 0.98 -10.94
CA ILE A 84 -1.27 1.09 -9.48
C ILE A 84 0.07 0.79 -8.82
N TRP A 85 0.76 -0.29 -9.22
CA TRP A 85 2.10 -0.63 -8.72
C TRP A 85 3.11 0.50 -8.92
N HIS A 86 3.14 1.09 -10.12
CA HIS A 86 4.02 2.20 -10.43
C HIS A 86 3.73 3.45 -9.57
N ARG A 87 2.46 3.79 -9.38
CA ARG A 87 2.03 4.92 -8.54
C ARG A 87 2.38 4.70 -7.07
N LEU A 88 2.14 3.49 -6.55
CA LEU A 88 2.49 3.10 -5.19
C LEU A 88 4.01 3.20 -4.98
N TRP A 89 4.81 2.63 -5.87
CA TRP A 89 6.27 2.67 -5.77
C TRP A 89 6.82 4.10 -5.84
N ARG A 90 6.28 4.95 -6.72
CA ARG A 90 6.67 6.38 -6.77
C ARG A 90 6.33 7.12 -5.49
N LEU A 91 5.18 6.82 -4.89
CA LEU A 91 4.78 7.40 -3.61
C LEU A 91 5.72 6.94 -2.48
N LEU A 92 5.99 5.64 -2.38
CA LEU A 92 6.92 5.07 -1.40
C LEU A 92 8.33 5.65 -1.53
N LYS A 93 8.83 5.83 -2.77
CA LYS A 93 10.11 6.50 -3.01
C LYS A 93 10.14 7.93 -2.46
N ARG A 94 9.06 8.69 -2.64
CA ARG A 94 8.94 10.05 -2.07
C ARG A 94 8.85 10.01 -0.55
N TRP A 95 8.18 9.00 0.00
CA TRP A 95 8.01 8.81 1.44
C TRP A 95 9.22 8.17 2.13
N LYS A 96 10.28 7.81 1.40
CA LYS A 96 11.52 7.30 1.99
C LYS A 96 12.09 8.21 3.10
N ILE A 97 11.84 9.51 3.03
CA ILE A 97 12.25 10.47 4.07
C ILE A 97 11.51 10.27 5.42
N LEU A 98 10.35 9.63 5.39
CA LEU A 98 9.54 9.32 6.58
C LEU A 98 9.97 8.00 7.24
N CYS A 99 10.84 7.22 6.60
CA CYS A 99 11.34 5.97 7.16
C CYS A 99 12.12 6.25 8.46
N PRO A 100 11.80 5.57 9.57
CA PRO A 100 12.57 5.68 10.80
C PRO A 100 14.05 5.37 10.55
N LYS A 101 14.95 6.26 10.98
CA LYS A 101 16.41 6.11 10.81
C LYS A 101 16.94 4.78 11.38
N LYS A 102 16.30 4.25 12.43
CA LYS A 102 16.63 2.94 13.04
C LYS A 102 16.47 1.76 12.07
N LEU A 103 15.55 1.83 11.10
CA LEU A 103 15.34 0.74 10.14
C LEU A 103 16.34 0.79 8.97
N LEU A 104 16.81 1.99 8.60
CA LEU A 104 17.83 2.17 7.57
C LEU A 104 19.22 1.69 8.05
N GLY A 105 19.54 1.86 9.33
CA GLY A 105 20.80 1.38 9.92
C GLY A 105 20.92 -0.15 9.89
N ASN A 106 19.82 -0.88 10.12
CA ASN A 106 19.82 -2.34 10.08
C ASN A 106 19.99 -2.89 8.65
N ALA A 107 19.42 -2.23 7.64
CA ALA A 107 19.59 -2.64 6.23
C ALA A 107 21.04 -2.46 5.72
N VAL A 108 21.77 -1.45 6.22
CA VAL A 108 23.20 -1.27 5.89
C VAL A 108 24.08 -2.30 6.62
N GLY A 109 23.71 -2.73 7.83
CA GLY A 109 24.41 -3.80 8.55
C GLY A 109 24.41 -5.15 7.84
N TYR A 110 23.32 -5.50 7.15
CA TYR A 110 23.24 -6.71 6.33
C TYR A 110 23.94 -6.61 4.96
N ALA A 111 24.24 -5.39 4.49
CA ALA A 111 24.97 -5.17 3.24
C ALA A 111 26.49 -5.19 3.40
N SER A 112 27.02 -5.09 4.63
CA SER A 112 28.45 -5.17 4.94
C SER A 112 28.93 -6.56 5.40
N THR A 113 28.10 -7.60 5.28
CA THR A 113 28.44 -8.99 5.67
C THR A 113 28.30 -10.00 4.52
N LYS A 114 28.55 -9.55 3.28
CA LYS A 114 28.89 -10.45 2.18
C LYS A 114 30.17 -9.99 1.49
#